data_AF-A0A8S9PK19-F1
#
_entry.id   AF-A0A8S9PK19-F1
#
_cell.length_a   1.000
_cell.length_b   1.000
_cell.length_c   1.000
_cell.angle_alpha   90.00
_cell.angle_beta   90.00
_cell.angle_gamma   90.00
#
_symmetry.space_group_name_H-M   'P 1'
#
loop_
_entity.id
_entity.type
_entity.pdbx_description
1 polymer ?
#
loop_
_entity_poly.entity_id
_entity_poly.type
_entity_poly.pdbx_seq_one_letter_code
_entity_poly.pdbx_strand_id
1 'polypeptide(L)'
;MEILEPNITKFQTFTWKVKASDKIYHLMWQMITGHVAVTRNLKQRNMRCDNYYPRCGEPEKTVAYSIFECLPALQVWSLSATPSSPNIFPLQSIYADIDYLLWRKNSIVEPKLDRDPYPLLIWYVWKPRNDKLFREIDMDPLELVRYAKSEYQAWFNANEIMFPAPQEHCGRWKDSAHGNAKSKETRYCFTFANISTAMGNEEYASTFVMSALWD
;
A
#
# COMPACT_ATOMS: atom_id res chain seq x y z
N MET A 1 -32.72 18.00 -2.52
CA MET A 1 -31.91 17.53 -1.37
C MET A 1 -30.47 17.61 -1.84
N GLU A 2 -29.78 18.69 -1.49
CA GLU A 2 -28.34 18.85 -1.80
C GLU A 2 -27.59 17.78 -1.02
N ILE A 3 -26.98 16.83 -1.74
CA ILE A 3 -26.04 15.89 -1.15
C ILE A 3 -24.78 16.70 -0.89
N LEU A 4 -24.64 17.22 0.32
CA LEU A 4 -23.39 17.84 0.78
C LEU A 4 -22.31 16.77 0.66
N GLU A 5 -21.45 16.90 -0.35
CA GLU A 5 -20.30 16.01 -0.50
C GLU A 5 -19.49 16.07 0.80
N PRO A 6 -19.19 14.92 1.44
CA PRO A 6 -18.33 14.92 2.60
C PRO A 6 -16.98 15.54 2.21
N ASN A 7 -16.47 16.46 3.03
CA ASN A 7 -15.19 17.13 2.73
C ASN A 7 -14.04 16.12 2.81
N ILE A 8 -13.66 15.54 1.66
CA ILE A 8 -12.59 14.54 1.55
C ILE A 8 -11.18 15.15 1.48
N THR A 9 -11.06 16.48 1.45
CA THR A 9 -9.79 17.20 1.28
C THR A 9 -8.76 16.82 2.36
N LYS A 10 -9.22 16.62 3.59
CA LYS A 10 -8.34 16.20 4.71
C LYS A 10 -7.73 14.82 4.46
N PHE A 11 -8.52 13.88 3.95
CA PHE A 11 -8.03 12.56 3.59
C PHE A 11 -7.03 12.62 2.43
N GLN A 12 -7.36 13.34 1.36
CA GLN A 12 -6.50 13.49 0.19
C GLN A 12 -5.15 14.12 0.53
N THR A 13 -5.15 15.22 1.29
CA THR A 13 -3.90 15.88 1.70
C THR A 13 -3.05 15.01 2.61
N PHE A 14 -3.67 14.16 3.44
CA PHE A 14 -2.95 13.26 4.33
C PHE A 14 -2.41 12.01 3.62
N THR A 15 -3.07 11.50 2.57
CA THR A 15 -2.58 10.31 1.86
C THR A 15 -1.14 10.46 1.36
N TRP A 16 -0.72 11.65 0.95
CA TRP A 16 0.65 11.96 0.53
C TRP A 16 1.68 11.96 1.66
N LYS A 17 1.24 11.97 2.93
CA LYS A 17 2.12 11.97 4.12
C LYS A 17 2.32 10.57 4.71
N VAL A 18 1.52 9.59 4.27
CA VAL A 18 1.71 8.18 4.65
C VAL A 18 3.13 7.77 4.23
N LYS A 19 3.73 6.77 4.88
CA LYS A 19 5.07 6.27 4.52
C LYS A 19 4.92 4.98 3.71
N ALA A 20 4.80 5.09 2.39
CA ALA A 20 4.60 3.98 1.47
C ALA A 20 5.17 4.28 0.07
N SER A 21 5.12 3.30 -0.85
CA SER A 21 5.45 3.54 -2.27
C SER A 21 4.31 4.23 -3.03
N ASP A 22 4.63 4.93 -4.12
CA ASP A 22 3.66 5.70 -4.93
C ASP A 22 2.41 4.93 -5.37
N LYS A 23 2.57 3.65 -5.74
CA LYS A 23 1.44 2.77 -6.10
C LYS A 23 0.41 2.63 -4.98
N ILE A 24 0.85 2.66 -3.72
CA ILE A 24 0.00 2.51 -2.54
C ILE A 24 -0.72 3.83 -2.27
N TYR A 25 -0.03 4.97 -2.37
CA TYR A 25 -0.69 6.28 -2.27
C TYR A 25 -1.76 6.44 -3.33
N HIS A 26 -1.46 6.07 -4.57
CA HIS A 26 -2.43 6.17 -5.66
C HIS A 26 -3.66 5.29 -5.38
N LEU A 27 -3.47 4.07 -4.88
CA LEU A 27 -4.58 3.22 -4.48
C LEU A 27 -5.42 3.84 -3.36
N MET A 28 -4.78 4.35 -2.29
CA MET A 28 -5.51 5.01 -1.19
C MET A 28 -6.28 6.24 -1.69
N TRP A 29 -5.67 7.06 -2.55
CA TRP A 29 -6.33 8.19 -3.20
C TRP A 29 -7.52 7.75 -4.04
N GLN A 30 -7.39 6.67 -4.84
CA GLN A 30 -8.49 6.09 -5.60
C GLN A 30 -9.61 5.60 -4.66
N MET A 31 -9.28 5.03 -3.51
CA MET A 31 -10.27 4.57 -2.53
C MET A 31 -11.09 5.72 -1.98
N ILE A 32 -10.43 6.81 -1.57
CA ILE A 32 -11.07 8.01 -1.01
C ILE A 32 -11.91 8.73 -2.05
N THR A 33 -11.45 8.78 -3.31
CA THR A 33 -12.17 9.48 -4.39
C THR A 33 -13.22 8.61 -5.08
N GLY A 34 -13.39 7.35 -4.68
CA GLY A 34 -14.32 6.43 -5.33
C GLY A 34 -13.88 6.01 -6.74
N HIS A 35 -12.58 6.09 -7.06
CA HIS A 35 -12.06 5.76 -8.38
C HIS A 35 -11.63 4.31 -8.58
N VAL A 36 -11.53 3.53 -7.50
CA VAL A 36 -11.15 2.11 -7.54
C VAL A 36 -12.12 1.32 -8.43
N ALA A 37 -11.58 0.41 -9.25
CA ALA A 37 -12.34 -0.47 -10.14
C ALA A 37 -13.06 -1.61 -9.38
N VAL A 38 -14.00 -1.26 -8.51
CA VAL A 38 -14.94 -2.20 -7.88
C VAL A 38 -16.28 -2.18 -8.63
N THR A 39 -17.04 -3.28 -8.56
CA THR A 39 -18.28 -3.47 -9.32
C THR A 39 -19.25 -2.28 -9.19
N ARG A 40 -19.42 -1.72 -7.98
CA ARG A 40 -20.28 -0.54 -7.76
C ARG A 40 -19.81 0.68 -8.56
N ASN A 41 -18.52 1.01 -8.50
CA ASN A 41 -17.96 2.19 -9.18
C ASN A 41 -17.97 2.02 -10.70
N LEU A 42 -17.76 0.79 -11.19
CA LEU A 42 -17.82 0.48 -12.61
C LEU A 42 -19.27 0.59 -13.14
N LYS A 43 -20.25 0.05 -12.40
CA LYS A 43 -21.68 0.22 -12.70
C LYS A 43 -22.09 1.69 -12.74
N GLN A 44 -21.64 2.50 -11.80
CA GLN A 44 -21.90 3.96 -11.78
C GLN A 44 -21.33 4.70 -13.00
N ARG A 45 -20.31 4.14 -13.66
CA ARG A 45 -19.72 4.65 -14.90
C ARG A 45 -20.32 4.02 -16.16
N ASN A 46 -21.46 3.32 -16.03
CA ASN A 46 -22.11 2.58 -17.11
C ASN A 46 -21.23 1.52 -17.79
N MET A 47 -20.24 0.98 -17.06
CA MET A 47 -19.47 -0.17 -17.53
C MET A 47 -20.18 -1.46 -17.15
N ARG A 48 -20.41 -2.33 -18.15
CA ARG A 48 -20.93 -3.68 -17.91
C ARG A 48 -19.87 -4.51 -17.19
N CYS A 49 -20.25 -5.05 -16.04
CA CYS A 49 -19.39 -5.91 -15.24
C CYS A 49 -20.24 -7.06 -14.71
N ASP A 50 -20.14 -8.20 -15.39
CA ASP A 50 -20.69 -9.48 -14.94
C ASP A 50 -19.76 -10.17 -13.92
N ASN A 51 -18.75 -9.43 -13.44
CA ASN A 51 -17.74 -9.90 -12.51
C ASN A 51 -18.34 -10.04 -11.11
N TYR A 52 -18.93 -11.20 -10.85
CA TYR A 52 -19.08 -11.75 -9.51
C TYR A 52 -17.68 -12.00 -8.97
N TYR A 53 -17.36 -11.42 -7.81
CA TYR A 53 -16.04 -11.65 -7.22
C TYR A 53 -15.95 -13.10 -6.70
N PRO A 54 -15.09 -13.96 -7.27
CA PRO A 54 -15.12 -15.41 -7.02
C PRO A 54 -14.97 -15.80 -5.55
N ARG A 55 -14.28 -14.98 -4.77
CA ARG A 55 -13.93 -15.29 -3.38
C ARG A 55 -15.05 -15.07 -2.36
N CYS A 56 -16.08 -14.29 -2.69
CA CYS A 56 -17.17 -14.06 -1.72
C CYS A 56 -18.57 -14.14 -2.33
N GLY A 57 -18.72 -14.46 -3.61
CA GLY A 57 -20.02 -14.70 -4.25
C GLY A 57 -20.94 -13.47 -4.40
N GLU A 58 -20.72 -12.40 -3.64
CA GLU A 58 -21.64 -11.26 -3.60
C GLU A 58 -21.55 -10.34 -4.84
N PRO A 59 -22.70 -9.95 -5.44
CA PRO A 59 -22.77 -9.23 -6.71
C PRO A 59 -22.45 -7.73 -6.64
N GLU A 60 -22.50 -7.12 -5.45
CA GLU A 60 -22.28 -5.68 -5.30
C GLU A 60 -21.24 -5.38 -4.23
N LYS A 61 -20.01 -5.04 -4.66
CA LYS A 61 -18.92 -4.72 -3.75
C LYS A 61 -18.59 -3.25 -3.82
N THR A 62 -18.78 -2.59 -2.69
CA THR A 62 -18.24 -1.25 -2.43
C THR A 62 -16.72 -1.33 -2.25
N VAL A 63 -16.05 -0.18 -2.22
CA VAL A 63 -14.64 -0.11 -1.86
C VAL A 63 -14.42 -0.61 -0.43
N ALA A 64 -15.28 -0.19 0.51
CA ALA A 64 -15.25 -0.61 1.91
C ALA A 64 -15.32 -2.13 2.03
N TYR A 65 -16.31 -2.76 1.38
CA TYR A 65 -16.44 -4.21 1.38
C TYR A 65 -15.22 -4.91 0.79
N SER A 66 -14.69 -4.39 -0.33
CA SER A 66 -13.56 -5.02 -1.04
C SER A 66 -12.25 -5.00 -0.26
N ILE A 67 -12.05 -4.01 0.61
CA ILE A 67 -10.79 -3.81 1.33
C ILE A 67 -10.90 -4.20 2.81
N PHE A 68 -12.08 -4.09 3.42
CA PHE A 68 -12.24 -4.21 4.86
C PHE A 68 -13.20 -5.32 5.30
N GLU A 69 -14.32 -5.52 4.60
CA GLU A 69 -15.43 -6.34 5.14
C GLU A 69 -15.52 -7.75 4.54
N CYS A 70 -14.92 -8.00 3.37
CA CYS A 70 -14.99 -9.32 2.78
C CYS A 70 -14.24 -10.35 3.65
N LEU A 71 -14.70 -11.60 3.71
CA LEU A 71 -14.15 -12.60 4.65
C LEU A 71 -12.61 -12.71 4.61
N PRO A 72 -11.95 -12.79 3.43
CA PRO A 72 -10.49 -12.79 3.36
C PRO A 72 -9.85 -11.49 3.87
N ALA A 73 -10.47 -10.34 3.64
CA ALA A 73 -9.98 -9.07 4.16
C ALA A 73 -10.10 -9.02 5.69
N LEU A 74 -11.23 -9.45 6.25
CA LEU A 74 -11.43 -9.54 7.70
C LEU A 74 -10.37 -10.44 8.36
N GLN A 75 -10.01 -11.55 7.72
CA GLN A 75 -8.93 -12.42 8.19
C GLN A 75 -7.56 -11.73 8.15
N VAL A 76 -7.25 -10.98 7.09
CA VAL A 76 -6.00 -10.20 7.01
C VAL A 76 -5.95 -9.17 8.15
N TRP A 77 -7.03 -8.42 8.37
CA TRP A 77 -7.08 -7.40 9.42
C TRP A 77 -6.98 -8.00 10.82
N SER A 78 -7.68 -9.11 11.09
CA SER A 78 -7.65 -9.77 12.41
C SER A 78 -6.32 -10.44 12.73
N LEU A 79 -5.56 -10.88 11.72
CA LEU A 79 -4.22 -11.44 11.86
C LEU A 79 -3.12 -10.38 11.92
N SER A 80 -3.45 -9.12 11.61
CA SER A 80 -2.50 -8.03 11.56
C SER A 80 -2.20 -7.42 12.94
N ALA A 81 -1.23 -6.49 12.98
CA ALA A 81 -0.96 -5.68 14.16
C ALA A 81 -1.90 -4.47 14.29
N THR A 82 -2.77 -4.22 13.30
CA THR A 82 -3.77 -3.15 13.37
C THR A 82 -4.74 -3.47 14.52
N PRO A 83 -4.94 -2.55 15.49
CA PRO A 83 -5.92 -2.79 16.54
C PRO A 83 -7.31 -2.95 15.93
N SER A 84 -7.89 -4.14 16.05
CA SER A 84 -9.22 -4.45 15.52
C SER A 84 -10.12 -4.96 16.62
N SER A 85 -11.32 -4.39 16.74
CA SER A 85 -12.38 -4.95 17.57
C SER A 85 -13.74 -4.72 16.93
N PRO A 86 -14.75 -5.55 17.25
CA PRO A 86 -16.11 -5.29 16.83
C PRO A 86 -16.52 -3.86 17.19
N ASN A 87 -17.15 -3.15 16.24
CA ASN A 87 -17.58 -1.75 16.35
C ASN A 87 -16.48 -0.67 16.36
N ILE A 88 -15.19 -1.03 16.30
CA ILE A 88 -14.09 -0.07 16.21
C ILE A 88 -13.50 -0.08 14.80
N PHE A 89 -13.14 -1.26 14.31
CA PHE A 89 -12.55 -1.45 12.98
C PHE A 89 -12.61 -2.94 12.58
N PRO A 90 -12.98 -3.27 11.33
CA PRO A 90 -13.50 -2.36 10.30
C PRO A 90 -14.95 -1.92 10.52
N LEU A 91 -15.33 -0.80 9.90
CA LEU A 91 -16.64 -0.16 9.91
C LEU A 91 -17.26 -0.26 8.51
N GLN A 92 -18.59 -0.08 8.39
CA GLN A 92 -19.28 -0.12 7.09
C GLN A 92 -19.15 1.20 6.29
N SER A 93 -17.98 1.84 6.34
CA SER A 93 -17.74 3.12 5.67
C SER A 93 -16.25 3.30 5.38
N ILE A 94 -15.94 3.46 4.09
CA ILE A 94 -14.58 3.71 3.61
C ILE A 94 -13.92 4.89 4.31
N TYR A 95 -14.66 5.97 4.54
CA TYR A 95 -14.13 7.16 5.22
C TYR A 95 -13.90 6.90 6.70
N ALA A 96 -14.77 6.13 7.35
CA ALA A 96 -14.62 5.79 8.76
C ALA A 96 -13.44 4.83 8.99
N ASP A 97 -13.21 3.89 8.07
CA ASP A 97 -12.06 2.98 8.12
C ASP A 97 -10.74 3.71 7.88
N ILE A 98 -10.68 4.56 6.85
CA ILE A 98 -9.48 5.35 6.57
C ILE A 98 -9.22 6.33 7.71
N ASP A 99 -10.24 7.02 8.24
CA ASP A 99 -10.10 7.90 9.40
C ASP A 99 -9.56 7.16 10.63
N TYR A 100 -10.01 5.92 10.83
CA TYR A 100 -9.50 5.07 11.90
C TYR A 100 -8.00 4.79 11.75
N LEU A 101 -7.59 4.34 10.56
CA LEU A 101 -6.21 3.99 10.24
C LEU A 101 -5.25 5.18 10.28
N LEU A 102 -5.72 6.37 9.87
CA LEU A 102 -4.87 7.56 9.83
C LEU A 102 -4.75 8.24 11.20
N TRP A 103 -5.84 8.29 11.98
CA TRP A 103 -5.89 9.14 13.18
C TRP A 103 -6.38 8.43 14.45
N ARG A 104 -7.53 7.75 14.44
CA ARG A 104 -8.11 7.25 15.71
C ARG A 104 -7.28 6.16 16.38
N LYS A 105 -6.61 5.31 15.60
CA LYS A 105 -5.74 4.27 16.18
C LYS A 105 -4.57 4.85 17.00
N ASN A 106 -4.15 6.09 16.73
CA ASN A 106 -3.09 6.77 17.47
C ASN A 106 -3.45 7.08 18.93
N SER A 107 -4.74 6.99 19.29
CA SER A 107 -5.20 7.06 20.68
C SER A 107 -5.06 5.73 21.43
N ILE A 108 -4.83 4.63 20.71
CA ILE A 108 -4.67 3.27 21.26
C ILE A 108 -3.19 2.91 21.31
N VAL A 109 -2.46 3.21 20.24
CA VAL A 109 -1.02 2.96 20.11
C VAL A 109 -0.30 4.29 19.94
N GLU A 110 0.74 4.53 20.74
CA GLU A 110 1.54 5.75 20.59
C GLU A 110 2.15 5.82 19.18
N PRO A 111 2.03 6.95 18.46
CA PRO A 111 2.49 7.08 17.07
C PRO A 111 3.96 6.72 16.83
N LYS A 112 4.82 6.90 17.86
CA LYS A 112 6.25 6.57 17.77
C LYS A 112 6.52 5.07 17.82
N LEU A 113 5.59 4.31 18.43
CA LEU A 113 5.64 2.85 18.53
C LEU A 113 4.79 2.17 17.46
N ASP A 114 4.01 2.93 16.70
CA ASP A 114 3.16 2.41 15.65
C ASP A 114 4.01 1.80 14.51
N ARG A 115 4.04 0.47 14.48
CA ARG A 115 4.67 -0.35 13.44
C ARG A 115 3.62 -1.03 12.56
N ASP A 116 2.38 -0.53 12.57
CA ASP A 116 1.28 -1.10 11.81
C ASP A 116 1.48 -0.91 10.29
N PRO A 117 1.63 -1.99 9.52
CA PRO A 117 1.88 -1.91 8.08
C PRO A 117 0.60 -1.70 7.27
N TYR A 118 -0.41 -0.99 7.81
CA TYR A 118 -1.73 -0.86 7.17
C TYR A 118 -1.73 -0.39 5.71
N PRO A 119 -0.81 0.49 5.21
CA PRO A 119 -0.81 0.85 3.79
C PRO A 119 -0.44 -0.35 2.91
N LEU A 120 0.47 -1.20 3.40
CA LEU A 120 0.82 -2.46 2.73
C LEU A 120 -0.31 -3.47 2.85
N LEU A 121 -1.01 -3.55 3.99
CA LEU A 121 -2.18 -4.42 4.12
C LEU A 121 -3.27 -4.04 3.11
N ILE A 122 -3.58 -2.75 2.94
CA ILE A 122 -4.53 -2.27 1.91
C ILE A 122 -4.10 -2.76 0.52
N TRP A 123 -2.83 -2.58 0.17
CA TRP A 123 -2.29 -3.04 -1.11
C TRP A 123 -2.37 -4.55 -1.28
N TYR A 124 -2.01 -5.30 -0.24
CA TYR A 124 -1.99 -6.75 -0.25
C TYR A 124 -3.37 -7.39 -0.07
N VAL A 125 -4.40 -6.64 0.30
CA VAL A 125 -5.80 -7.07 0.11
C VAL A 125 -6.22 -6.81 -1.34
N TRP A 126 -5.92 -5.62 -1.88
CA TRP A 126 -6.34 -5.22 -3.22
C TRP A 126 -5.69 -6.02 -4.36
N LYS A 127 -4.38 -6.28 -4.27
CA LYS A 127 -3.63 -6.94 -5.34
C LYS A 127 -4.03 -8.41 -5.50
N PRO A 128 -3.97 -9.29 -4.48
CA PRO A 128 -4.43 -10.69 -4.58
C PRO A 128 -5.92 -10.80 -4.93
N ARG A 129 -6.74 -9.83 -4.54
CA ARG A 129 -8.13 -9.73 -5.01
C ARG A 129 -8.19 -9.67 -6.54
N ASN A 130 -7.39 -8.80 -7.15
CA ASN A 130 -7.34 -8.68 -8.60
C ASN A 130 -6.64 -9.88 -9.25
N ASP A 131 -5.57 -10.40 -8.66
CA ASP A 131 -4.91 -11.62 -9.16
C ASP A 131 -5.89 -12.81 -9.15
N LYS A 132 -6.73 -12.95 -8.13
CA LYS A 132 -7.76 -14.00 -8.09
C LYS A 132 -8.81 -13.80 -9.18
N LEU A 133 -9.25 -12.56 -9.40
CA LEU A 133 -10.28 -12.24 -10.39
C LEU A 133 -9.78 -12.44 -11.83
N PHE A 134 -8.54 -12.06 -12.14
CA PHE A 134 -8.03 -12.04 -13.51
C PHE A 134 -7.09 -13.19 -13.86
N ARG A 135 -6.55 -13.88 -12.85
CA ARG A 135 -5.52 -14.93 -13.02
C ARG A 135 -5.81 -16.19 -12.21
N GLU A 136 -6.90 -16.22 -11.45
CA GLU A 136 -7.30 -17.31 -10.55
C GLU A 136 -6.30 -17.66 -9.42
N ILE A 137 -5.24 -16.86 -9.25
CA ILE A 137 -4.23 -17.04 -8.21
C ILE A 137 -4.82 -16.60 -6.86
N ASP A 138 -4.77 -17.48 -5.87
CA ASP A 138 -5.20 -17.17 -4.51
C ASP A 138 -4.03 -17.19 -3.52
N MET A 139 -4.05 -16.27 -2.57
CA MET A 139 -3.04 -16.16 -1.53
C MET A 139 -3.70 -16.29 -0.15
N ASP A 140 -3.11 -17.12 0.70
CA ASP A 140 -3.54 -17.29 2.08
C ASP A 140 -3.44 -15.96 2.87
N PRO A 141 -4.47 -15.59 3.67
CA PRO A 141 -4.47 -14.36 4.45
C PRO A 141 -3.30 -14.22 5.44
N LEU A 142 -2.85 -15.31 6.07
CA LEU A 142 -1.73 -15.28 7.01
C LEU A 142 -0.41 -15.03 6.26
N GLU A 143 -0.20 -15.69 5.12
CA GLU A 143 0.98 -15.47 4.27
C GLU A 143 1.04 -14.02 3.76
N LEU A 144 -0.11 -13.47 3.37
CA LEU A 144 -0.27 -12.07 2.97
C LEU A 144 0.16 -11.12 4.09
N VAL A 145 -0.30 -11.34 5.33
CA VAL A 145 0.09 -10.53 6.49
C VAL A 145 1.59 -10.64 6.78
N ARG A 146 2.16 -11.85 6.71
CA ARG A 146 3.60 -12.09 6.88
C ARG A 146 4.40 -11.33 5.83
N TYR A 147 3.97 -11.38 4.58
CA TYR A 147 4.62 -10.67 3.48
C TYR A 147 4.56 -9.15 3.68
N ALA A 148 3.38 -8.60 3.98
CA ALA A 148 3.21 -7.17 4.26
C ALA A 148 4.11 -6.70 5.42
N LYS A 149 4.19 -7.49 6.49
CA LYS A 149 5.07 -7.20 7.63
C LYS A 149 6.56 -7.24 7.23
N SER A 150 6.96 -8.22 6.43
CA SER A 150 8.35 -8.35 5.96
C SER A 150 8.77 -7.18 5.07
N GLU A 151 7.91 -6.74 4.14
CA GLU A 151 8.17 -5.59 3.28
C GLU A 151 8.21 -4.29 4.09
N TYR A 152 7.29 -4.12 5.04
CA TYR A 152 7.30 -2.97 5.94
C TYR A 152 8.62 -2.91 6.72
N GLN A 153 9.06 -4.04 7.29
CA GLN A 153 10.30 -4.10 8.05
C GLN A 153 11.53 -3.81 7.17
N ALA A 154 11.56 -4.34 5.95
CA ALA A 154 12.63 -4.06 5.00
C ALA A 154 12.69 -2.57 4.62
N TRP A 155 11.53 -1.97 4.33
CA TRP A 155 11.41 -0.53 4.09
C TRP A 155 11.87 0.27 5.31
N PHE A 156 11.40 -0.09 6.50
CA PHE A 156 11.74 0.59 7.74
C PHE A 156 13.25 0.57 8.00
N ASN A 157 13.88 -0.61 7.90
CA ASN A 157 15.32 -0.78 8.08
C ASN A 157 16.13 0.05 7.06
N ALA A 158 15.71 0.07 5.79
CA ALA A 158 16.39 0.84 4.76
C ALA A 158 16.32 2.35 5.00
N ASN A 159 15.26 2.83 5.63
CA ASN A 159 15.06 4.26 5.92
C ASN A 159 15.62 4.68 7.30
N GLU A 160 15.77 3.77 8.26
CA GLU A 160 16.50 4.06 9.52
C GLU A 160 18.00 4.27 9.27
N ILE A 161 18.60 3.55 8.31
CA ILE A 161 20.03 3.68 7.97
C ILE A 161 20.35 5.05 7.33
N MET A 162 19.36 5.81 6.85
CA MET A 162 19.57 7.13 6.24
C MET A 162 19.72 8.30 7.25
N PHE A 163 19.47 8.07 8.54
CA PHE A 163 19.89 9.02 9.57
C PHE A 163 21.22 8.52 10.15
N PRO A 164 22.39 9.01 9.69
CA PRO A 164 23.61 8.66 10.37
C PRO A 164 23.47 9.10 11.83
N ALA A 165 23.69 8.17 12.76
CA ALA A 165 24.01 8.52 14.13
C ALA A 165 25.05 9.64 14.09
N PRO A 166 24.93 10.68 14.94
CA PRO A 166 25.94 11.74 14.99
C PRO A 166 27.30 11.06 15.10
N GLN A 167 28.14 11.20 14.05
CA GLN A 167 29.50 10.73 14.14
C GLN A 167 30.14 11.53 15.26
N GLU A 168 30.45 10.88 16.37
CA GLU A 168 31.33 11.46 17.37
C GLU A 168 32.64 11.80 16.67
N HIS A 169 32.83 13.09 16.41
CA HIS A 169 34.02 13.61 15.77
C HIS A 169 35.18 13.60 16.78
N CYS A 170 35.66 12.40 17.15
CA CYS A 170 36.91 12.26 17.89
C CYS A 170 38.06 12.22 16.88
N GLY A 171 38.64 13.39 16.59
CA GLY A 171 39.74 13.50 15.64
C GLY A 171 40.28 14.92 15.58
N ARG A 172 41.20 15.22 16.49
CA ARG A 172 42.02 16.43 16.59
C ARG A 172 42.57 16.87 15.22
N TRP A 173 42.21 18.07 14.76
CA TRP A 173 42.81 18.72 13.60
C TRP A 173 44.32 18.93 13.84
N LYS A 174 45.16 18.38 12.96
CA LYS A 174 46.50 18.90 12.73
C LYS A 174 46.51 19.51 11.33
N ASP A 175 46.79 20.80 11.28
CA ASP A 175 46.98 21.51 10.02
C ASP A 175 48.24 21.00 9.33
N SER A 176 48.12 20.68 8.05
CA SER A 176 49.22 20.65 7.09
C SER A 176 48.64 20.85 5.69
N ALA A 177 48.74 22.08 5.19
CA ALA A 177 48.39 22.41 3.82
C ALA A 177 49.60 22.13 2.91
N HIS A 178 49.50 21.14 2.02
CA HIS A 178 49.99 21.19 0.63
C HIS A 178 49.15 20.21 -0.21
N GLY A 179 48.38 20.73 -1.18
CA GLY A 179 48.11 20.07 -2.45
C GLY A 179 46.86 19.18 -2.61
N ASN A 180 45.78 19.79 -3.13
CA ASN A 180 45.00 19.39 -4.32
C ASN A 180 44.40 17.95 -4.42
N ALA A 181 43.06 17.81 -4.46
CA ALA A 181 42.31 17.12 -5.53
C ALA A 181 40.80 16.84 -5.24
N LYS A 182 39.96 17.27 -6.21
CA LYS A 182 38.73 16.68 -6.78
C LYS A 182 37.55 16.26 -5.87
N SER A 183 36.41 16.95 -6.02
CA SER A 183 35.10 16.43 -5.65
C SER A 183 34.60 15.39 -6.65
N LYS A 184 34.01 14.29 -6.15
CA LYS A 184 33.20 13.36 -6.94
C LYS A 184 31.74 13.65 -6.64
N GLU A 185 31.03 14.21 -7.61
CA GLU A 185 29.57 14.26 -7.60
C GLU A 185 29.05 12.85 -7.87
N THR A 186 28.55 12.17 -6.83
CA THR A 186 27.91 10.85 -7.00
C THR A 186 26.40 11.05 -7.03
N ARG A 187 25.83 11.10 -8.23
CA ARG A 187 24.39 11.08 -8.46
C ARG A 187 23.96 9.61 -8.52
N TYR A 188 23.31 9.10 -7.47
CA TYR A 188 22.79 7.73 -7.47
C TYR A 188 21.37 7.71 -8.07
N CYS A 189 21.24 7.09 -9.25
CA CYS A 189 19.96 6.65 -9.80
C CYS A 189 19.57 5.30 -9.17
N PHE A 190 18.41 5.23 -8.53
CA PHE A 190 17.82 3.97 -8.08
C PHE A 190 17.03 3.33 -9.23
N THR A 191 17.54 2.23 -9.79
CA THR A 191 16.73 1.31 -10.60
C THR A 191 16.14 0.24 -9.67
N PHE A 192 14.82 0.19 -9.56
CA PHE A 192 14.12 -0.91 -8.90
C PHE A 192 14.28 -2.17 -9.76
N ALA A 193 15.04 -3.16 -9.26
CA ALA A 193 15.04 -4.49 -9.84
C ALA A 193 13.73 -5.20 -9.49
N ASN A 194 12.93 -5.51 -10.50
CA ASN A 194 11.86 -6.50 -10.37
C ASN A 194 12.52 -7.87 -10.17
N ILE A 195 12.53 -8.39 -8.95
CA ILE A 195 12.92 -9.79 -8.72
C ILE A 195 11.71 -10.65 -9.09
N SER A 196 11.70 -11.16 -10.33
CA SER A 196 10.91 -12.33 -10.70
C SER A 196 11.66 -13.56 -10.21
N THR A 197 11.13 -14.27 -9.22
CA THR A 197 11.58 -15.63 -8.93
C THR A 197 10.90 -16.56 -9.92
N ALA A 198 11.61 -16.87 -11.00
CA ALA A 198 11.29 -18.00 -11.87
C ALA A 198 11.89 -19.27 -11.25
N MET A 199 11.06 -20.29 -11.02
CA MET A 199 11.50 -21.68 -11.04
C MET A 199 10.76 -22.37 -12.18
N GLY A 200 11.52 -23.07 -13.01
CA GLY A 200 11.18 -23.41 -14.40
C GLY A 200 10.09 -24.48 -14.58
N ASN A 201 9.40 -24.38 -15.70
CA ASN A 201 9.60 -25.30 -16.82
C ASN A 201 9.20 -24.59 -18.13
N GLU A 202 9.84 -25.03 -19.21
CA GLU A 202 9.90 -24.42 -20.53
C GLU A 202 8.54 -24.20 -21.23
N GLU A 203 8.60 -23.33 -22.24
CA GLU A 203 7.56 -23.02 -23.25
C GLU A 203 6.39 -22.12 -22.82
N TYR A 204 6.55 -20.82 -23.04
CA TYR A 204 5.84 -20.05 -24.08
C TYR A 204 6.24 -18.58 -23.93
N ALA A 205 7.25 -18.17 -24.71
CA ALA A 205 7.60 -16.77 -24.85
C ALA A 205 6.55 -16.09 -25.74
N SER A 206 5.71 -15.23 -25.14
CA SER A 206 5.05 -14.14 -25.85
C SER A 206 5.32 -12.86 -25.08
N THR A 207 6.38 -12.16 -25.49
CA THR A 207 6.65 -10.77 -25.15
C THR A 207 5.47 -9.91 -25.60
N PHE A 208 4.69 -9.38 -24.66
CA PHE A 208 3.75 -8.30 -24.92
C PHE A 208 4.34 -6.99 -24.40
N VAL A 209 4.82 -6.16 -25.32
CA VAL A 209 5.25 -4.79 -25.09
C VAL A 209 3.98 -3.91 -25.05
N MET A 210 3.59 -3.42 -23.88
CA MET A 210 2.59 -2.34 -23.78
C MET A 210 3.31 -0.98 -23.74
N SER A 211 3.59 -0.42 -24.92
CA SER A 211 4.04 0.97 -25.05
C SER A 211 3.21 1.79 -26.04
N ALA A 212 1.93 1.49 -26.24
CA ALA A 212 1.06 2.36 -27.04
C ALA A 212 -0.39 2.23 -26.57
N LEU A 213 -0.82 3.11 -25.67
CA LEU A 213 -2.21 3.58 -25.60
C LEU A 213 -2.31 4.83 -24.70
N TRP A 214 -1.56 5.87 -25.06
CA TRP A 214 -1.81 7.24 -24.61
C TRP A 214 -1.40 8.18 -25.74
N ASP A 215 -2.28 8.29 -26.73
CA ASP A 215 -2.57 9.49 -27.53
C ASP A 215 -4.04 9.38 -27.98
#